data_AF-A0A959JK01-F1
#
_entry.id   AF-A0A959JK01-F1
#
_cell.length_a   1.000
_cell.length_b   1.000
_cell.length_c   1.000
_cell.angle_alpha   90.00
_cell.angle_beta   90.00
_cell.angle_gamma   90.00
#
_symmetry.space_group_name_H-M   'P 1'
#
loop_
_entity.id
_entity.type
_entity.pdbx_description
1 polymer ?
#
loop_
_entity_poly.entity_id
_entity_poly.type
_entity_poly.pdbx_seq_one_letter_code
_entity_poly.pdbx_strand_id
1 'polypeptide(L)'
;MKKSVRDILQFKSEDIHYYIVLLSAPVLITLYRYLSMSENYRNYFPSLNADAEGIVFSYKLQFVGFFVLMFILPLLHIAFWWKKPLDAFGFGLGDKRYGVRFLLLSFIFLVLPFAIGGSYDPSVNAEYPMAKPVLDHHNFIVFYHLFYVAFYYIAWEFYFRGYILFGLKDRYGAMEAILLQTISSCLIHIDKPFPEILLSIPVAIFLGYIALRTKSFWYVFLVHASLGVITDLLIIYYQQ
;
A
#
# COMPACT_ATOMS: atom_id res chain seq x y z
N MET A 1 14.28 37.10 -25.79
CA MET A 1 15.03 35.82 -25.76
C MET A 1 14.04 34.70 -25.42
N LYS A 2 13.77 33.75 -26.33
CA LYS A 2 12.93 32.58 -26.00
C LYS A 2 13.74 31.68 -25.07
N LYS A 3 13.32 31.56 -23.80
CA LYS A 3 13.89 30.58 -22.85
C LYS A 3 13.74 29.20 -23.46
N SER A 4 14.79 28.38 -23.42
CA SER A 4 14.68 27.00 -23.88
C SER A 4 13.73 26.22 -22.95
N VAL A 5 13.15 25.12 -23.42
CA VAL A 5 12.30 24.26 -22.59
C VAL A 5 13.05 23.79 -21.33
N ARG A 6 14.36 23.53 -21.43
CA ARG A 6 15.19 23.18 -20.27
C ARG A 6 15.27 24.31 -19.24
N ASP A 7 15.36 25.56 -19.69
CA ASP A 7 15.40 26.73 -18.81
C ASP A 7 14.06 26.99 -18.11
N ILE A 8 12.95 26.63 -18.77
CA ILE A 8 11.60 26.71 -18.18
C ILE A 8 11.41 25.61 -17.14
N LEU A 9 11.80 24.37 -17.47
CA LEU A 9 11.62 23.21 -16.60
C LEU A 9 12.64 23.13 -15.45
N GLN A 10 13.73 23.89 -15.53
CA GLN A 10 14.86 23.81 -14.61
C GLN A 10 15.34 22.36 -14.42
N PHE A 11 15.31 21.58 -15.49
CA PHE A 11 15.64 20.16 -15.46
C PHE A 11 17.11 19.95 -15.08
N LYS A 12 17.36 19.11 -14.08
CA LYS A 12 18.70 18.70 -13.68
C LYS A 12 18.85 17.20 -13.83
N SER A 13 19.82 16.76 -14.62
CA SER A 13 20.10 15.34 -14.84
C SER A 13 20.49 14.59 -13.57
N GLU A 14 21.09 15.27 -12.60
CA GLU A 14 21.41 14.73 -11.28
C GLU A 14 20.17 14.41 -10.44
N ASP A 15 19.04 15.08 -10.71
CA ASP A 15 17.77 14.90 -10.01
C ASP A 15 16.90 13.78 -10.64
N ILE A 16 17.42 13.03 -11.62
CA ILE A 16 16.63 12.06 -12.40
C ILE A 16 15.90 11.03 -11.55
N HIS A 17 16.48 10.57 -10.44
CA HIS A 17 15.84 9.60 -9.56
C HIS A 17 14.62 10.17 -8.85
N TYR A 18 14.65 11.45 -8.45
CA TYR A 18 13.49 12.11 -7.86
C TYR A 18 12.37 12.25 -8.89
N TYR A 19 12.69 12.59 -10.14
CA TYR A 19 11.71 12.64 -11.22
C TYR A 19 11.10 11.27 -11.50
N ILE A 20 11.90 10.19 -11.49
CA ILE A 20 11.40 8.82 -11.64
C ILE A 20 10.45 8.47 -10.49
N VAL A 21 10.79 8.77 -9.23
CA VAL A 21 9.91 8.50 -8.09
C VAL A 21 8.58 9.25 -8.24
N LEU A 22 8.62 10.55 -8.58
CA LEU A 22 7.42 11.35 -8.76
C LEU A 22 6.54 10.85 -9.92
N LEU A 23 7.14 10.49 -11.06
CA LEU A 23 6.41 9.94 -12.21
C LEU A 23 5.91 8.51 -11.94
N SER A 24 6.58 7.76 -11.06
CA SER A 24 6.16 6.39 -10.77
C SER A 24 4.77 6.32 -10.16
N ALA A 25 4.36 7.30 -9.34
CA ALA A 25 3.05 7.31 -8.69
C ALA A 25 1.91 7.25 -9.71
N PRO A 26 1.73 8.24 -10.62
CA PRO A 26 0.67 8.14 -11.61
C PRO A 26 0.84 6.94 -12.54
N VAL A 27 2.06 6.63 -13.00
CA VAL A 27 2.28 5.53 -13.97
C VAL A 27 1.93 4.17 -13.37
N LEU A 28 2.51 3.82 -12.23
CA LEU A 28 2.33 2.50 -11.63
C LEU A 28 0.92 2.31 -11.06
N ILE A 29 0.30 3.36 -10.52
CA ILE A 29 -1.09 3.31 -10.05
C ILE A 29 -2.02 3.08 -11.23
N THR A 30 -1.83 3.79 -12.36
CA THR A 30 -2.62 3.55 -13.58
C THR A 30 -2.44 2.14 -14.09
N LEU A 31 -1.20 1.64 -14.21
CA LEU A 31 -0.95 0.26 -14.64
C LEU A 31 -1.62 -0.76 -13.71
N TYR A 32 -1.57 -0.54 -12.39
CA TYR A 32 -2.26 -1.40 -11.44
C TYR A 32 -3.78 -1.41 -11.67
N ARG A 33 -4.42 -0.24 -11.78
CA ARG A 33 -5.87 -0.13 -11.98
C ARG A 33 -6.35 -0.78 -13.28
N TYR A 34 -5.59 -0.61 -14.36
CA TYR A 34 -6.01 -1.08 -15.69
C TYR A 34 -5.57 -2.50 -16.05
N LEU A 35 -4.53 -3.03 -15.39
CA LEU A 35 -3.95 -4.33 -15.76
C LEU A 35 -4.00 -5.37 -14.65
N SER A 36 -4.01 -4.95 -13.38
CA SER A 36 -3.76 -5.87 -12.25
C SER A 36 -4.93 -6.01 -11.27
N MET A 37 -6.05 -5.31 -11.44
CA MET A 37 -7.24 -5.60 -10.63
C MET A 37 -7.82 -6.98 -10.94
N SER A 38 -8.43 -7.62 -9.94
CA SER A 38 -9.04 -8.95 -10.03
C SER A 38 -10.02 -9.08 -11.20
N GLU A 39 -10.83 -8.04 -11.44
CA GLU A 39 -11.73 -7.96 -12.60
C GLU A 39 -10.99 -8.07 -13.94
N ASN A 40 -9.85 -7.40 -14.10
CA ASN A 40 -9.06 -7.48 -15.32
C ASN A 40 -8.54 -8.90 -15.56
N TYR A 41 -8.03 -9.57 -14.52
CA TYR A 41 -7.63 -10.98 -14.64
C TYR A 41 -8.79 -11.90 -15.01
N ARG A 42 -9.98 -11.67 -14.45
CA ARG A 42 -11.19 -12.43 -14.80
C ARG A 42 -11.66 -12.15 -16.23
N ASN A 43 -11.37 -10.97 -16.79
CA ASN A 43 -11.61 -10.66 -18.19
C ASN A 43 -10.57 -11.29 -19.13
N TYR A 44 -9.30 -11.31 -18.73
CA TYR A 44 -8.22 -11.95 -19.51
C TYR A 44 -8.34 -13.48 -19.51
N PHE A 45 -8.78 -14.05 -18.39
CA PHE A 45 -8.94 -15.48 -18.18
C PHE A 45 -10.37 -15.78 -17.68
N PRO A 46 -11.36 -15.85 -18.59
CA PRO A 46 -12.76 -16.04 -18.21
C PRO A 46 -13.05 -17.27 -17.36
N SER A 47 -12.19 -18.31 -17.43
CA SER A 47 -12.27 -19.50 -16.56
C SER A 47 -12.18 -19.18 -15.07
N LEU A 48 -11.59 -18.04 -14.68
CA LEU A 48 -11.54 -17.59 -13.29
C LEU A 48 -12.92 -17.18 -12.74
N ASN A 49 -13.94 -17.02 -13.58
CA ASN A 49 -15.31 -16.78 -13.14
C ASN A 49 -16.11 -18.06 -12.90
N ALA A 50 -15.52 -19.25 -13.14
CA ALA A 50 -16.26 -20.50 -13.11
C ALA A 50 -16.72 -20.92 -11.70
N ASP A 51 -15.92 -20.62 -10.68
CA ASP A 51 -16.17 -21.05 -9.30
C ASP A 51 -15.51 -20.10 -8.27
N ALA A 52 -15.74 -20.41 -6.99
CA ALA A 52 -15.18 -19.69 -5.85
C ALA A 52 -13.64 -19.69 -5.85
N GLU A 53 -13.02 -20.80 -6.27
CA GLU A 53 -11.56 -20.93 -6.31
C GLU A 53 -10.95 -19.99 -7.35
N GLY A 54 -11.54 -19.92 -8.55
CA GLY A 54 -11.15 -19.01 -9.62
C GLY A 54 -11.22 -17.53 -9.21
N ILE A 55 -12.30 -17.15 -8.52
CA ILE A 55 -12.48 -15.77 -8.02
C ILE A 55 -11.42 -15.45 -6.94
N VAL A 56 -11.21 -16.33 -5.97
CA VAL A 56 -10.17 -16.12 -4.94
C VAL A 56 -8.79 -16.08 -5.60
N PHE A 57 -8.56 -16.89 -6.63
CA PHE A 57 -7.31 -16.89 -7.38
C PHE A 57 -7.07 -15.58 -8.13
N SER A 58 -8.08 -14.95 -8.73
CA SER A 58 -7.91 -13.65 -9.39
C SER A 58 -7.54 -12.53 -8.42
N TYR A 59 -8.01 -12.55 -7.17
CA TYR A 59 -7.54 -11.61 -6.14
C TYR A 59 -6.09 -11.90 -5.69
N LYS A 60 -5.69 -13.17 -5.60
CA LYS A 60 -4.26 -13.51 -5.37
C LYS A 60 -3.37 -12.98 -6.50
N LEU A 61 -3.82 -13.09 -7.75
CA LEU A 61 -3.13 -12.49 -8.90
C LEU A 61 -3.09 -10.96 -8.81
N GLN A 62 -4.15 -10.31 -8.34
CA GLN A 62 -4.16 -8.88 -8.07
C GLN A 62 -3.10 -8.47 -7.04
N PHE A 63 -2.98 -9.22 -5.94
CA PHE A 63 -1.95 -8.95 -4.92
C PHE A 63 -0.55 -9.13 -5.49
N VAL A 64 -0.31 -10.17 -6.28
CA VAL A 64 0.98 -10.40 -6.95
C VAL A 64 1.29 -9.30 -7.98
N GLY A 65 0.30 -8.88 -8.78
CA GLY A 65 0.45 -7.78 -9.73
C GLY A 65 0.82 -6.47 -9.03
N PHE A 66 0.14 -6.17 -7.92
CA PHE A 66 0.48 -5.02 -7.07
C PHE A 66 1.90 -5.14 -6.50
N PHE A 67 2.31 -6.33 -6.02
CA PHE A 67 3.68 -6.57 -5.56
C PHE A 67 4.72 -6.33 -6.64
N VAL A 68 4.49 -6.82 -7.86
CA VAL A 68 5.43 -6.60 -8.97
C VAL A 68 5.56 -5.10 -9.26
N LEU A 69 4.44 -4.40 -9.40
CA LEU A 69 4.42 -2.97 -9.74
C LEU A 69 4.96 -2.08 -8.62
N MET A 70 4.58 -2.33 -7.38
CA MET A 70 4.83 -1.43 -6.25
C MET A 70 5.99 -1.86 -5.35
N PHE A 71 6.44 -3.11 -5.44
CA PHE A 71 7.61 -3.60 -4.72
C PHE A 71 8.78 -3.91 -5.64
N ILE A 72 8.59 -4.80 -6.63
CA ILE A 72 9.70 -5.25 -7.47
C ILE A 72 10.24 -4.12 -8.34
N LEU A 73 9.41 -3.41 -9.12
CA LEU A 73 9.91 -2.35 -10.00
C LEU A 73 10.62 -1.22 -9.23
N PRO A 74 10.11 -0.70 -8.10
CA PRO A 74 10.81 0.29 -7.30
C PRO A 74 12.08 -0.26 -6.65
N LEU A 75 12.09 -1.52 -6.21
CA LEU A 75 13.29 -2.16 -5.68
C LEU A 75 14.38 -2.30 -6.76
N LEU A 76 14.01 -2.68 -7.99
CA LEU A 76 14.92 -2.72 -9.13
C LEU A 76 15.46 -1.32 -9.45
N HIS A 77 14.60 -0.28 -9.42
CA HIS A 77 15.03 1.11 -9.56
C HIS A 77 16.13 1.48 -8.57
N ILE A 78 15.90 1.19 -7.28
CA ILE A 78 16.87 1.45 -6.22
C ILE A 78 18.16 0.66 -6.46
N ALA A 79 18.07 -0.65 -6.70
CA ALA A 79 19.22 -1.54 -6.74
C ALA A 79 20.13 -1.28 -7.95
N PHE A 80 19.56 -1.07 -9.13
CA PHE A 80 20.33 -1.03 -10.37
C PHE A 80 20.66 0.38 -10.85
N TRP A 81 19.75 1.34 -10.67
CA TRP A 81 19.92 2.70 -11.19
C TRP A 81 20.28 3.70 -10.11
N TRP A 82 19.59 3.71 -8.96
CA TRP A 82 19.86 4.68 -7.90
C TRP A 82 21.08 4.29 -7.05
N LYS A 83 21.31 3.00 -6.86
CA LYS A 83 22.43 2.41 -6.10
C LYS A 83 22.56 2.98 -4.67
N LYS A 84 21.44 3.36 -4.06
CA LYS A 84 21.36 3.74 -2.66
C LYS A 84 21.15 2.50 -1.79
N PRO A 85 21.69 2.46 -0.55
CA PRO A 85 21.46 1.34 0.36
C PRO A 85 19.96 1.24 0.70
N LEU A 86 19.45 0.00 0.85
CA LEU A 86 18.03 -0.23 1.16
C LEU A 86 17.60 0.38 2.51
N ASP A 87 18.53 0.53 3.45
CA ASP A 87 18.28 1.22 4.72
C ASP A 87 17.90 2.69 4.52
N ALA A 88 18.35 3.33 3.43
CA ALA A 88 17.92 4.68 3.08
C ALA A 88 16.44 4.74 2.72
N PHE A 89 15.80 3.60 2.44
CA PHE A 89 14.37 3.45 2.14
C PHE A 89 13.61 2.73 3.25
N GLY A 90 14.15 2.70 4.47
CA GLY A 90 13.45 2.18 5.64
C GLY A 90 13.38 0.65 5.74
N PHE A 91 14.23 -0.09 5.02
CA PHE A 91 14.36 -1.55 5.19
C PHE A 91 15.01 -1.95 6.52
N GLY A 92 15.76 -1.06 7.15
CA GLY A 92 16.29 -1.28 8.49
C GLY A 92 15.17 -1.29 9.55
N LEU A 93 15.46 -1.87 10.72
CA LEU A 93 14.55 -1.84 11.87
C LEU A 93 14.60 -0.50 12.64
N GLY A 94 15.59 0.35 12.36
CA GLY A 94 15.74 1.68 12.96
C GLY A 94 15.57 1.72 14.49
N ASP A 95 14.78 2.67 15.00
CA ASP A 95 14.50 2.81 16.44
C ASP A 95 13.49 1.75 16.90
N LYS A 96 14.01 0.55 17.23
CA LYS A 96 13.21 -0.60 17.67
C LYS A 96 12.36 -0.32 18.90
N ARG A 97 12.89 0.45 19.86
CA ARG A 97 12.17 0.74 21.10
C ARG A 97 10.93 1.59 20.82
N TYR A 98 11.08 2.62 19.99
CA TYR A 98 9.94 3.43 19.58
C TYR A 98 8.99 2.62 18.70
N GLY A 99 9.51 1.87 17.73
CA GLY A 99 8.71 1.06 16.81
C GLY A 99 7.85 0.01 17.51
N VAL A 100 8.41 -0.76 18.45
CA VAL A 100 7.64 -1.77 19.21
C VAL A 100 6.61 -1.11 20.12
N ARG A 101 6.94 0.01 20.77
CA ARG A 101 5.94 0.77 21.56
C ARG A 101 4.80 1.27 20.69
N PHE A 102 5.11 1.80 19.52
CA PHE A 102 4.12 2.20 18.54
C PHE A 102 3.25 1.01 18.13
N LEU A 103 3.82 -0.13 17.76
CA LEU A 103 3.06 -1.34 17.41
C LEU A 103 2.06 -1.73 18.49
N LEU A 104 2.50 -1.83 19.75
CA LEU A 104 1.64 -2.25 20.85
C LEU A 104 0.51 -1.25 21.11
N LEU A 105 0.82 0.05 21.12
CA LEU A 105 -0.18 1.09 21.33
C LEU A 105 -1.15 1.18 20.16
N SER A 106 -0.65 1.15 18.92
CA SER A 106 -1.49 1.16 17.73
C SER A 106 -2.36 -0.08 17.65
N PHE A 107 -1.89 -1.24 18.10
CA PHE A 107 -2.73 -2.44 18.13
C PHE A 107 -3.98 -2.23 19.00
N ILE A 108 -3.78 -1.70 20.21
CA ILE A 108 -4.87 -1.50 21.19
C ILE A 108 -5.78 -0.32 20.82
N PHE A 109 -5.20 0.81 20.41
CA PHE A 109 -5.92 2.07 20.25
C PHE A 109 -6.32 2.40 18.81
N LEU A 110 -5.77 1.70 17.81
CA LEU A 110 -6.06 1.93 16.40
C LEU A 110 -6.56 0.66 15.70
N VAL A 111 -5.81 -0.43 15.73
CA VAL A 111 -6.17 -1.66 15.01
C VAL A 111 -7.47 -2.25 15.55
N LEU A 112 -7.55 -2.55 16.85
CA LEU A 112 -8.74 -3.18 17.43
C LEU A 112 -10.00 -2.31 17.31
N PRO A 113 -9.99 -1.01 17.70
CA PRO A 113 -11.22 -0.20 17.64
C PRO A 113 -11.70 0.02 16.21
N PHE A 114 -10.80 0.27 15.26
CA PHE A 114 -11.19 0.48 13.86
C PHE A 114 -11.60 -0.83 13.18
N ALA A 115 -10.94 -1.95 13.47
CA ALA A 115 -11.36 -3.24 12.91
C ALA A 115 -12.72 -3.68 13.44
N ILE A 116 -12.98 -3.53 14.74
CA ILE A 116 -14.29 -3.82 15.35
C ILE A 116 -15.34 -2.86 14.77
N GLY A 117 -15.11 -1.56 14.80
CA GLY A 117 -16.05 -0.56 14.27
C GLY A 117 -16.35 -0.78 12.78
N GLY A 118 -15.31 -1.02 11.97
CA GLY A 118 -15.43 -1.31 10.55
C GLY A 118 -16.17 -2.63 10.28
N SER A 119 -15.97 -3.66 11.11
CA SER A 119 -16.67 -4.94 10.94
C SER A 119 -18.19 -4.84 11.12
N TYR A 120 -18.69 -3.79 11.79
CA TYR A 120 -20.13 -3.50 11.90
C TYR A 120 -20.64 -2.49 10.85
N ASP A 121 -19.75 -1.85 10.09
CA ASP A 121 -20.13 -0.85 9.09
C ASP A 121 -20.60 -1.55 7.80
N PRO A 122 -21.84 -1.33 7.32
CA PRO A 122 -22.35 -1.98 6.12
C PRO A 122 -21.53 -1.67 4.85
N SER A 123 -20.95 -0.47 4.75
CA SER A 123 -20.14 -0.08 3.59
C SER A 123 -18.80 -0.81 3.56
N VAL A 124 -18.20 -1.08 4.72
CA VAL A 124 -16.98 -1.88 4.86
C VAL A 124 -17.28 -3.36 4.60
N ASN A 125 -18.39 -3.89 5.13
CA ASN A 125 -18.86 -5.25 4.85
C ASN A 125 -19.15 -5.49 3.35
N ALA A 126 -19.66 -4.49 2.64
CA ALA A 126 -19.89 -4.56 1.21
C ALA A 126 -18.56 -4.66 0.43
N GLU A 127 -17.49 -4.04 0.92
CA GLU A 127 -16.17 -4.04 0.27
C GLU A 127 -15.30 -5.25 0.67
N TYR A 128 -15.32 -5.66 1.94
CA TYR A 128 -14.39 -6.63 2.52
C TYR A 128 -15.05 -7.94 3.00
N PRO A 129 -14.34 -9.08 3.00
CA PRO A 129 -13.08 -9.32 2.31
C PRO A 129 -13.23 -9.06 0.81
N MET A 130 -12.18 -8.59 0.14
CA MET A 130 -12.26 -8.27 -1.30
C MET A 130 -12.71 -9.48 -2.12
N ALA A 131 -12.16 -10.66 -1.80
CA ALA A 131 -12.63 -11.93 -2.35
C ALA A 131 -13.83 -12.45 -1.55
N LYS A 132 -15.05 -12.07 -1.96
CA LYS A 132 -16.30 -12.48 -1.29
C LYS A 132 -16.47 -13.98 -1.05
N PRO A 133 -16.04 -14.89 -1.94
CA PRO A 133 -16.16 -16.32 -1.66
C PRO A 133 -15.43 -16.81 -0.39
N VAL A 134 -14.49 -16.02 0.17
CA VAL A 134 -13.83 -16.35 1.45
C VAL A 134 -14.83 -16.36 2.62
N LEU A 135 -15.96 -15.65 2.52
CA LEU A 135 -17.02 -15.64 3.52
C LEU A 135 -17.67 -17.02 3.68
N ASP A 136 -17.96 -17.70 2.57
CA ASP A 136 -18.66 -19.00 2.58
C ASP A 136 -17.69 -20.20 2.54
N HIS A 137 -16.44 -19.98 2.11
CA HIS A 137 -15.45 -21.03 1.89
C HIS A 137 -14.20 -20.84 2.77
N HIS A 138 -14.32 -21.26 4.04
CA HIS A 138 -13.29 -21.04 5.06
C HIS A 138 -11.92 -21.69 4.76
N ASN A 139 -11.87 -22.69 3.88
CA ASN A 139 -10.62 -23.30 3.42
C ASN A 139 -9.69 -22.30 2.70
N PHE A 140 -10.22 -21.19 2.17
CA PHE A 140 -9.42 -20.16 1.51
C PHE A 140 -8.80 -19.15 2.47
N ILE A 141 -9.32 -19.00 3.70
CA ILE A 141 -8.96 -17.92 4.63
C ILE A 141 -7.44 -17.82 4.80
N VAL A 142 -6.77 -18.90 5.17
CA VAL A 142 -5.33 -18.87 5.50
C VAL A 142 -4.49 -18.42 4.29
N PHE A 143 -4.65 -19.06 3.14
CA PHE A 143 -3.83 -18.76 1.97
C PHE A 143 -4.17 -17.41 1.33
N TYR A 144 -5.44 -16.99 1.36
CA TYR A 144 -5.84 -15.67 0.90
C TYR A 144 -5.16 -14.57 1.73
N HIS A 145 -5.23 -14.64 3.06
CA HIS A 145 -4.63 -13.62 3.92
C HIS A 145 -3.09 -13.67 3.91
N LEU A 146 -2.48 -14.85 3.76
CA LEU A 146 -1.02 -14.95 3.56
C LEU A 146 -0.57 -14.21 2.29
N PHE A 147 -1.29 -14.37 1.17
CA PHE A 147 -1.00 -13.62 -0.05
C PHE A 147 -1.28 -12.12 0.14
N TYR A 148 -2.36 -11.77 0.83
CA TYR A 148 -2.72 -10.38 1.08
C TYR A 148 -1.62 -9.65 1.87
N VAL A 149 -1.10 -10.27 2.93
CA VAL A 149 0.01 -9.71 3.71
C VAL A 149 1.32 -9.70 2.91
N ALA A 150 1.68 -10.84 2.29
CA ALA A 150 2.99 -11.04 1.67
C ALA A 150 3.17 -10.33 0.32
N PHE A 151 2.08 -10.02 -0.39
CA PHE A 151 2.17 -9.39 -1.71
C PHE A 151 1.50 -8.03 -1.77
N TYR A 152 0.42 -7.79 -1.02
CA TYR A 152 -0.25 -6.49 -1.05
C TYR A 152 0.28 -5.53 0.01
N TYR A 153 0.15 -5.86 1.31
CA TYR A 153 0.47 -4.91 2.38
C TYR A 153 1.96 -4.54 2.46
N ILE A 154 2.86 -5.50 2.26
CA ILE A 154 4.29 -5.21 2.24
C ILE A 154 4.65 -4.29 1.06
N ALA A 155 4.08 -4.54 -0.12
CA ALA A 155 4.28 -3.70 -1.31
C ALA A 155 3.71 -2.31 -1.11
N TRP A 156 2.55 -2.21 -0.48
CA TRP A 156 1.90 -0.95 -0.16
C TRP A 156 2.81 -0.08 0.69
N GLU A 157 3.24 -0.61 1.84
CA GLU A 157 4.04 0.19 2.77
C GLU A 157 5.44 0.46 2.26
N PHE A 158 6.08 -0.50 1.61
CA PHE A 158 7.35 -0.22 0.96
C PHE A 158 7.19 0.86 -0.12
N TYR A 159 6.16 0.82 -0.96
CA TYR A 159 6.01 1.82 -2.02
C TYR A 159 5.81 3.23 -1.48
N PHE A 160 4.86 3.42 -0.56
CA PHE A 160 4.52 4.76 -0.06
C PHE A 160 5.50 5.24 1.00
N ARG A 161 5.79 4.42 2.02
CA ARG A 161 6.62 4.82 3.17
C ARG A 161 8.09 4.54 2.94
N GLY A 162 8.42 3.52 2.16
CA GLY A 162 9.79 3.23 1.73
C GLY A 162 10.22 4.12 0.56
N TYR A 163 9.71 3.84 -0.63
CA TYR A 163 10.18 4.37 -1.89
C TYR A 163 9.84 5.85 -2.11
N ILE A 164 8.57 6.24 -2.03
CA ILE A 164 8.16 7.65 -2.24
C ILE A 164 8.65 8.52 -1.07
N LEU A 165 8.27 8.18 0.17
CA LEU A 165 8.59 9.01 1.33
C LEU A 165 10.10 9.16 1.56
N PHE A 166 10.84 8.08 1.77
CA PHE A 166 12.28 8.21 2.00
C PHE A 166 13.05 8.60 0.73
N GLY A 167 12.56 8.22 -0.45
CA GLY A 167 13.17 8.63 -1.72
C GLY A 167 13.11 10.14 -1.95
N LEU A 168 12.05 10.81 -1.48
CA LEU A 168 11.84 12.24 -1.71
C LEU A 168 12.26 13.14 -0.54
N LYS A 169 12.35 12.61 0.69
CA LYS A 169 12.59 13.43 1.90
C LYS A 169 13.86 14.28 1.83
N ASP A 170 14.93 13.78 1.23
CA ASP A 170 16.22 14.48 1.19
C ASP A 170 16.18 15.67 0.22
N ARG A 171 15.30 15.62 -0.79
CA ARG A 171 15.18 16.64 -1.84
C ARG A 171 14.12 17.70 -1.54
N TYR A 172 13.02 17.27 -0.94
CA TYR A 172 11.84 18.12 -0.72
C TYR A 172 11.59 18.47 0.74
N GLY A 173 12.20 17.75 1.69
CA GLY A 173 11.90 17.88 3.12
C GLY A 173 10.95 16.78 3.61
N ALA A 174 10.89 16.61 4.92
CA ALA A 174 10.10 15.57 5.56
C ALA A 174 8.60 15.77 5.37
N MET A 175 8.11 17.01 5.52
CA MET A 175 6.69 17.32 5.44
C MET A 175 6.18 17.15 4.00
N GLU A 176 6.90 17.71 3.03
CA GLU A 176 6.59 17.63 1.62
C GLU A 176 6.58 16.17 1.14
N ALA A 177 7.56 15.37 1.54
CA ALA A 177 7.58 13.94 1.22
C ALA A 177 6.40 13.17 1.87
N ILE A 178 5.99 13.52 3.09
CA ILE A 178 4.77 12.98 3.71
C ILE A 178 3.53 13.36 2.90
N LEU A 179 3.41 14.60 2.45
CA LEU A 179 2.27 15.04 1.65
C LEU A 179 2.25 14.38 0.27
N LEU A 180 3.41 14.22 -0.39
CA LEU A 180 3.52 13.56 -1.70
C LEU A 180 3.12 12.08 -1.65
N GLN A 181 3.56 11.33 -0.63
CA GLN A 181 3.09 9.95 -0.45
C GLN A 181 1.62 9.90 0.00
N THR A 182 1.12 10.89 0.76
CA THR A 182 -0.28 10.97 1.17
C THR A 182 -1.19 11.16 -0.05
N ILE A 183 -0.85 12.08 -0.95
CA ILE A 183 -1.56 12.28 -2.22
C ILE A 183 -1.61 10.95 -2.98
N SER A 184 -0.46 10.32 -3.16
CA SER A 184 -0.36 9.08 -3.95
C SER A 184 -1.14 7.92 -3.34
N SER A 185 -1.07 7.72 -2.02
CA SER A 185 -1.77 6.63 -1.33
C SER A 185 -3.28 6.86 -1.22
N CYS A 186 -3.72 8.11 -1.01
CA CYS A 186 -5.13 8.50 -1.03
C CYS A 186 -5.76 8.21 -2.40
N LEU A 187 -5.05 8.47 -3.50
CA LEU A 187 -5.57 8.22 -4.85
C LEU A 187 -5.89 6.74 -5.13
N ILE A 188 -5.21 5.79 -4.49
CA ILE A 188 -5.57 4.36 -4.64
C ILE A 188 -6.89 4.03 -3.92
N HIS A 189 -7.28 4.81 -2.91
CA HIS A 189 -8.56 4.65 -2.21
C HIS A 189 -9.76 5.23 -2.96
N ILE A 190 -9.58 5.78 -4.16
CA ILE A 190 -10.71 6.16 -5.01
C ILE A 190 -11.57 4.91 -5.24
N ASP A 191 -12.90 5.09 -5.13
CA ASP A 191 -13.94 4.05 -5.19
C ASP A 191 -14.05 3.17 -3.93
N LYS A 192 -13.27 3.43 -2.88
CA LYS A 192 -13.47 2.81 -1.54
C LYS A 192 -14.60 3.49 -0.77
N PRO A 193 -15.14 2.84 0.29
CA PRO A 193 -16.12 3.46 1.18
C PRO A 193 -15.71 4.87 1.62
N PHE A 194 -16.67 5.80 1.66
CA PHE A 194 -16.39 7.22 1.94
C PHE A 194 -15.59 7.45 3.24
N PRO A 195 -15.90 6.78 4.37
CA PRO A 195 -15.08 6.90 5.57
C PRO A 195 -13.63 6.45 5.36
N GLU A 196 -13.41 5.40 4.57
CA GLU A 196 -12.07 4.84 4.32
C GLU A 196 -11.20 5.83 3.55
N ILE A 197 -11.68 6.37 2.42
CA ILE A 197 -10.91 7.36 1.66
C ILE A 197 -10.67 8.64 2.47
N LEU A 198 -11.67 9.13 3.21
CA LEU A 198 -11.52 10.34 4.02
C LEU A 198 -10.50 10.15 5.15
N LEU A 199 -10.55 9.01 5.85
CA LEU A 199 -9.61 8.68 6.93
C LEU A 199 -8.23 8.31 6.41
N SER A 200 -8.11 7.87 5.16
CA SER A 200 -6.81 7.54 4.54
C SER A 200 -5.85 8.73 4.57
N ILE A 201 -6.34 9.97 4.50
CA ILE A 201 -5.51 11.19 4.49
C ILE A 201 -4.79 11.41 5.83
N PRO A 202 -5.49 11.61 6.97
CA PRO A 202 -4.82 11.80 8.26
C PRO A 202 -4.04 10.56 8.68
N VAL A 203 -4.54 9.35 8.37
CA VAL A 203 -3.80 8.10 8.63
C VAL A 203 -2.50 8.08 7.82
N ALA A 204 -2.52 8.46 6.54
CA ALA A 204 -1.31 8.43 5.73
C ALA A 204 -0.26 9.43 6.19
N ILE A 205 -0.67 10.62 6.64
CA ILE A 205 0.21 11.61 7.26
C ILE A 205 0.86 11.04 8.53
N PHE A 206 0.04 10.49 9.42
CA PHE A 206 0.50 9.93 10.70
C PHE A 206 1.47 8.76 10.49
N LEU A 207 1.12 7.81 9.63
CA LEU A 207 1.99 6.66 9.33
C LEU A 207 3.27 7.09 8.61
N GLY A 208 3.23 8.13 7.77
CA GLY A 208 4.43 8.74 7.18
C GLY A 208 5.37 9.32 8.25
N TYR A 209 4.82 10.05 9.23
CA TYR A 209 5.60 10.53 10.38
C TYR A 209 6.24 9.37 11.15
N ILE A 210 5.48 8.30 11.45
CA ILE A 210 5.99 7.15 12.18
C ILE A 210 7.12 6.45 11.42
N ALA A 211 6.98 6.28 10.10
CA ALA A 211 8.03 5.70 9.27
C ALA A 211 9.32 6.53 9.37
N LEU A 212 9.25 7.86 9.26
CA LEU A 212 10.43 8.73 9.43
C LEU A 212 11.01 8.67 10.85
N ARG A 213 10.16 8.70 11.88
CA ARG A 213 10.58 8.70 13.29
C ARG A 213 11.27 7.39 13.67
N THR A 214 10.76 6.27 13.18
CA THR A 214 11.36 4.95 13.40
C THR A 214 12.50 4.66 12.45
N LYS A 215 12.60 5.38 11.31
CA LYS A 215 13.47 5.07 10.18
C LYS A 215 13.19 3.67 9.59
N SER A 216 11.93 3.26 9.60
CA SER A 216 11.51 1.92 9.18
C SER A 216 10.06 1.90 8.69
N PHE A 217 9.79 1.25 7.56
CA PHE A 217 8.40 1.03 7.13
C PHE A 217 7.77 -0.23 7.76
N TRP A 218 8.57 -1.12 8.35
CA TRP A 218 8.10 -2.41 8.89
C TRP A 218 7.05 -2.26 10.00
N TYR A 219 7.21 -1.27 10.89
CA TYR A 219 6.23 -1.05 11.96
C TYR A 219 4.88 -0.59 11.42
N VAL A 220 4.91 0.25 10.39
CA VAL A 220 3.69 0.69 9.70
C VAL A 220 3.04 -0.47 8.95
N PHE A 221 3.84 -1.29 8.26
CA PHE A 221 3.39 -2.52 7.59
C PHE A 221 2.63 -3.44 8.54
N LEU A 222 3.18 -3.73 9.71
CA LEU A 222 2.51 -4.62 10.66
C LEU A 222 1.19 -4.03 11.17
N VAL A 223 1.12 -2.72 11.44
CA VAL A 223 -0.15 -2.07 11.83
C VAL A 223 -1.18 -2.13 10.71
N HIS A 224 -0.78 -1.77 9.49
CA HIS A 224 -1.70 -1.72 8.35
C HIS A 224 -2.20 -3.11 7.96
N ALA A 225 -1.30 -4.10 7.88
CA ALA A 225 -1.66 -5.48 7.62
C ALA A 225 -2.57 -6.05 8.72
N SER A 226 -2.29 -5.75 9.99
CA SER A 226 -3.13 -6.21 11.10
C SER A 226 -4.52 -5.60 11.04
N LEU A 227 -4.65 -4.30 10.74
CA LEU A 227 -5.95 -3.64 10.58
C LEU A 227 -6.79 -4.32 9.50
N GLY A 228 -6.22 -4.57 8.32
CA GLY A 228 -6.92 -5.25 7.23
C GLY A 228 -7.33 -6.67 7.57
N VAL A 229 -6.37 -7.50 7.99
CA VAL A 229 -6.61 -8.92 8.28
C VAL A 229 -7.60 -9.08 9.42
N ILE A 230 -7.48 -8.31 10.50
CA ILE A 230 -8.41 -8.41 11.63
C ILE A 230 -9.81 -7.94 11.23
N THR A 231 -9.92 -6.91 10.39
CA THR A 231 -11.23 -6.47 9.87
C THR A 231 -11.88 -7.59 9.04
N ASP A 232 -11.16 -8.18 8.08
CA ASP A 232 -11.67 -9.31 7.27
C ASP A 232 -12.11 -10.48 8.18
N LEU A 233 -11.27 -10.87 9.15
CA LEU A 233 -11.57 -11.99 10.06
C LEU A 233 -12.78 -11.72 10.98
N LEU A 234 -12.94 -10.49 11.47
CA LEU A 234 -14.12 -10.11 12.27
C LEU A 234 -15.39 -10.13 11.43
N ILE A 235 -15.34 -9.64 10.18
CA ILE A 235 -16.46 -9.73 9.24
C ILE A 235 -16.86 -11.20 9.02
N ILE A 236 -15.88 -12.07 8.71
CA ILE A 236 -16.11 -13.51 8.52
C ILE A 236 -16.72 -14.15 9.79
N TYR A 237 -16.27 -13.71 10.97
CA TYR A 237 -16.78 -14.24 12.24
C TYR A 237 -18.22 -13.79 12.53
N TYR A 238 -18.58 -12.54 12.24
CA TYR A 238 -19.90 -11.99 12.55
C TYR A 238 -20.99 -12.27 11.50
N GLN A 239 -20.61 -12.66 10.28
CA GLN A 239 -21.58 -13.07 9.24
C GLN A 239 -22.00 -14.55 9.32
N GLN A 240 -21.45 -15.32 10.27
CA GLN A 240 -21.94 -16.66 10.65
C GLN A 240 -23.23 -16.57 11.46
#